data_AF-G8BHD4-F1
#
_entry.id   AF-G8BHD4-F1
#
_cell.length_a   1.000
_cell.length_b   1.000
_cell.length_c   1.000
_cell.angle_alpha   90.00
_cell.angle_beta   90.00
_cell.angle_gamma   90.00
#
_symmetry.space_group_name_H-M   'P 1'
#
loop_
_entity.id
_entity.type
_entity.pdbx_description
1 polymer ?
#
loop_
_entity_poly.entity_id
_entity_poly.type
_entity_poly.pdbx_seq_one_letter_code
_entity_poly.pdbx_strand_id
1 'polypeptide(L)'
;MDNLVAAVEFPVTINNQQQVEQIIHYASIANVIISLIVGIATDSLRYLSYAFATQFIVLLLIVAPNFWFNTAPPIQWLNIKY
;
A
#
# COMPACT_ATOMS: atom_id res chain seq x y z
N MET A 1 -11.21 -25.01 -15.00
CA MET A 1 -11.77 -23.67 -15.28
C MET A 1 -10.81 -22.58 -14.85
N ASP A 2 -10.03 -22.82 -13.79
CA ASP A 2 -9.05 -21.86 -13.22
C ASP A 2 -7.89 -21.51 -14.17
N ASN A 3 -7.44 -22.47 -14.99
CA ASN A 3 -6.31 -22.24 -15.91
C ASN A 3 -6.65 -21.36 -17.13
N LEU A 4 -7.94 -21.17 -17.46
CA LEU A 4 -8.35 -20.31 -18.57
C LEU A 4 -8.51 -18.85 -18.15
N VAL A 5 -8.90 -18.61 -16.89
CA VAL A 5 -9.01 -17.26 -16.32
C VAL A 5 -7.62 -16.63 -16.19
N ALA A 6 -6.63 -17.41 -15.74
CA ALA A 6 -5.23 -16.97 -15.65
C ALA A 6 -4.56 -16.68 -17.02
N ALA A 7 -5.10 -17.20 -18.13
CA ALA A 7 -4.58 -16.92 -19.47
C ALA A 7 -5.17 -15.63 -20.10
N VAL A 8 -6.31 -15.16 -19.58
CA VAL A 8 -6.99 -13.93 -20.02
C VAL A 8 -6.61 -12.75 -19.12
N GLU A 9 -6.37 -13.02 -17.85
CA GLU A 9 -5.86 -12.04 -16.88
C GLU A 9 -4.34 -11.95 -16.99
N PHE A 10 -3.86 -11.12 -17.91
CA PHE A 10 -2.46 -10.70 -17.92
C PHE A 10 -2.12 -10.17 -16.52
N PRO A 11 -1.12 -10.73 -15.81
CA PRO A 11 -0.74 -10.21 -14.51
C PRO A 11 -0.21 -8.79 -14.72
N VAL A 12 -1.02 -7.81 -14.35
CA VAL A 12 -0.67 -6.39 -14.40
C VAL A 12 0.37 -6.17 -13.29
N THR A 13 1.64 -6.41 -13.58
CA THR A 13 2.74 -6.11 -12.67
C THR A 13 3.14 -4.65 -12.86
N ILE A 14 2.48 -3.74 -12.14
CA ILE A 14 3.04 -2.40 -11.96
C ILE A 14 4.35 -2.60 -11.19
N ASN A 15 5.47 -2.12 -11.75
CA ASN A 15 6.76 -2.19 -11.08
C ASN A 15 6.62 -1.64 -9.66
N ASN A 16 7.17 -2.37 -8.68
CA ASN A 16 7.16 -2.03 -7.26
C ASN A 16 5.81 -2.16 -6.52
N GLN A 17 4.73 -2.61 -7.17
CA GLN A 17 3.41 -2.71 -6.52
C GLN A 17 3.39 -3.66 -5.32
N GLN A 18 3.99 -4.85 -5.45
CA GLN A 18 4.04 -5.83 -4.35
C GLN A 18 4.83 -5.31 -3.14
N GLN A 19 5.90 -4.55 -3.37
CA GLN A 19 6.70 -3.97 -2.28
C GLN A 19 5.93 -2.86 -1.57
N VAL A 20 5.24 -2.00 -2.33
CA VAL A 20 4.38 -0.96 -1.78
C VAL A 20 3.22 -1.56 -0.98
N GLU A 21 2.59 -2.60 -1.49
CA GLU A 21 1.51 -3.30 -0.80
C GLU A 21 1.99 -3.91 0.52
N GLN A 22 3.16 -4.55 0.53
CA GLN A 22 3.78 -5.05 1.76
C GLN A 22 4.04 -3.92 2.76
N ILE A 23 4.60 -2.80 2.31
CA ILE A 23 4.85 -1.62 3.16
C ILE A 23 3.55 -1.11 3.77
N ILE A 24 2.49 -0.95 2.96
CA ILE A 24 1.17 -0.50 3.45
C ILE A 24 0.63 -1.49 4.48
N HIS A 25 0.72 -2.80 4.21
CA HIS A 25 0.19 -3.83 5.09
C HIS A 25 0.88 -3.83 6.46
N TYR A 26 2.22 -3.89 6.47
CA TYR A 26 3.00 -3.86 7.72
C TYR A 26 2.84 -2.53 8.47
N ALA A 27 2.86 -1.39 7.76
CA ALA A 27 2.69 -0.09 8.37
C ALA A 27 1.28 0.09 8.95
N SER A 28 0.23 -0.45 8.32
CA SER A 28 -1.14 -0.39 8.84
C SER A 28 -1.31 -1.21 10.11
N ILE A 29 -0.72 -2.41 10.17
CA ILE A 29 -0.70 -3.23 11.39
C ILE A 29 0.03 -2.49 12.52
N ALA A 30 1.21 -1.95 12.23
CA ALA A 30 1.97 -1.17 13.20
C ALA A 30 1.19 0.07 13.67
N ASN A 31 0.48 0.74 12.76
CA ASN A 31 -0.31 1.93 13.06
C ASN A 31 -1.41 1.63 14.08
N VAL A 32 -2.16 0.55 13.88
CA VAL A 32 -3.21 0.13 14.81
C VAL A 32 -2.62 -0.17 16.20
N ILE A 33 -1.53 -0.93 16.26
CA ILE A 33 -0.88 -1.31 17.52
C ILE A 33 -0.38 -0.07 18.27
N ILE A 34 0.35 0.82 17.60
CA ILE A 34 0.92 2.02 18.23
C ILE A 34 -0.19 2.96 18.69
N SER A 35 -1.23 3.16 17.86
CA SER A 35 -2.36 4.02 18.21
C SER A 35 -3.12 3.50 19.43
N LEU A 36 -3.30 2.18 19.55
CA LEU A 36 -3.87 1.55 20.74
C LEU A 36 -2.99 1.76 21.98
N ILE A 37 -1.68 1.56 21.87
CA ILE A 37 -0.73 1.78 22.99
C ILE A 37 -0.82 3.23 23.47
N VAL A 38 -0.81 4.20 22.54
CA VAL A 38 -0.93 5.63 22.87
C VAL A 38 -2.29 5.93 23.53
N GLY A 39 -3.38 5.39 22.98
CA GLY A 39 -4.71 5.55 23.53
C GLY A 39 -4.85 5.03 24.96
N ILE A 40 -4.29 3.85 25.24
CA ILE A 40 -4.29 3.24 26.58
C ILE A 40 -3.40 4.03 27.54
N ALA A 41 -2.20 4.43 27.11
CA ALA A 41 -1.25 5.17 27.95
C ALA A 41 -1.76 6.58 28.33
N THR A 42 -2.61 7.17 27.48
CA THR A 42 -3.16 8.52 27.68
C THR A 42 -4.61 8.52 28.16
N ASP A 43 -5.23 7.34 28.28
CA ASP A 43 -6.66 7.13 28.59
C ASP A 43 -7.59 8.06 27.79
N SER A 44 -7.30 8.24 26.50
CA SER A 44 -7.97 9.24 25.69
C SER A 44 -8.15 8.80 24.25
N LEU A 45 -9.41 8.77 23.83
CA LEU A 45 -9.77 8.49 22.45
C LEU A 45 -9.23 9.56 21.49
N ARG A 46 -9.07 10.82 21.93
CA ARG A 46 -8.55 11.90 21.09
C ARG A 46 -7.09 11.66 20.70
N TYR A 47 -6.24 11.28 21.67
CA TYR A 47 -4.83 10.99 21.40
C TYR A 47 -4.66 9.73 20.56
N LEU A 48 -5.53 8.71 20.73
CA LEU A 48 -5.59 7.56 19.83
C LEU A 48 -5.88 7.99 18.38
N SER A 49 -6.92 8.80 18.17
CA SER A 49 -7.29 9.27 16.83
C SER A 49 -6.19 10.11 16.18
N TYR A 50 -5.53 10.98 16.95
CA TYR A 50 -4.41 11.78 16.45
C TYR A 50 -3.18 10.92 16.12
N ALA A 51 -2.84 9.94 16.95
CA ALA A 51 -1.74 9.00 16.67
C ALA A 51 -2.00 8.25 15.36
N PHE A 52 -3.22 7.73 15.19
CA PHE A 52 -3.62 7.00 13.99
C PHE A 52 -3.57 7.86 12.73
N ALA A 53 -4.18 9.05 12.79
CA ALA A 53 -4.25 9.96 11.64
C ALA A 53 -2.85 10.44 11.23
N THR A 54 -2.00 10.77 12.20
CA THR A 54 -0.62 11.24 11.92
C THR A 54 0.18 10.16 11.21
N GLN A 55 0.14 8.92 11.71
CA GLN A 55 0.87 7.81 11.10
C GLN A 55 0.33 7.44 9.72
N PHE A 56 -0.99 7.52 9.52
CA PHE A 56 -1.60 7.31 8.21
C PHE A 56 -1.17 8.37 7.18
N ILE A 57 -1.14 9.65 7.58
CA ILE A 57 -0.65 10.73 6.71
C ILE A 57 0.82 10.50 6.34
N VAL A 58 1.66 10.11 7.30
CA VAL A 58 3.07 9.77 7.03
C VAL A 58 3.19 8.62 6.03
N LEU A 59 2.38 7.57 6.17
CA LEU A 59 2.36 6.46 5.23
C LEU A 59 1.98 6.91 3.82
N LEU A 60 0.96 7.78 3.70
CA LEU A 60 0.58 8.35 2.40
C LEU A 60 1.71 9.15 1.78
N LEU A 61 2.45 9.95 2.56
CA LEU A 61 3.58 10.72 2.05
C LEU A 61 4.75 9.84 1.58
N ILE A 62 4.92 8.64 2.16
CA ILE A 62 5.94 7.68 1.73
C ILE A 62 5.53 6.96 0.44
N VAL A 63 4.25 6.57 0.35
CA VAL A 63 3.74 5.74 -0.75
C VAL A 63 3.32 6.55 -1.98
N ALA A 64 2.69 7.72 -1.80
CA ALA A 64 2.18 8.54 -2.89
C ALA A 64 3.25 8.93 -3.95
N PRO A 65 4.51 9.26 -3.58
CA PRO A 65 5.57 9.50 -4.54
C PRO A 65 5.83 8.32 -5.47
N ASN A 66 5.70 7.09 -4.98
CA ASN A 66 5.87 5.90 -5.83
C ASN A 66 4.79 5.82 -6.92
N PHE A 67 3.61 6.40 -6.70
CA PHE A 67 2.54 6.47 -7.70
C PHE A 67 2.75 7.64 -8.68
N TRP A 68 3.25 8.79 -8.21
CA TRP A 68 3.44 9.98 -9.04
C TRP A 68 4.73 10.01 -9.86
N PHE A 69 5.82 9.43 -9.36
CA PHE A 69 7.15 9.54 -9.98
C PHE A 69 7.64 8.26 -10.66
N ASN A 70 6.92 7.13 -10.56
CA ASN A 70 7.20 5.99 -11.43
C ASN A 70 6.64 6.27 -12.83
N THR A 71 7.49 6.81 -13.69
CA THR A 71 7.27 6.94 -15.14
C THR A 71 7.58 5.66 -15.91
N ALA A 72 7.78 4.52 -15.22
CA ALA A 72 7.95 3.23 -15.90
C ALA A 72 6.74 3.04 -16.84
N PRO A 73 6.96 2.76 -18.14
CA PRO A 73 5.89 2.73 -19.12
C PRO A 73 4.80 1.78 -18.62
N PRO A 74 3.53 2.21 -18.67
CA PRO A 74 2.44 1.37 -18.23
C PRO A 74 2.39 0.17 -19.17
N ILE A 75 2.71 -0.99 -18.60
CA ILE A 75 2.21 -2.30 -18.99
C ILE A 75 2.76 -2.80 -20.34
N GLN A 76 3.45 -3.95 -20.30
CA GLN A 76 3.92 -4.68 -21.49
C GLN A 76 2.78 -5.34 -22.29
N TRP A 77 1.58 -4.74 -22.33
CA TRP A 77 0.41 -5.27 -23.07
C TRP A 77 0.66 -5.40 -24.57
N LEU A 78 1.69 -4.72 -25.11
CA LEU A 78 1.92 -4.59 -26.55
C LEU A 78 3.29 -5.12 -27.01
N ASN A 79 3.94 -5.99 -26.26
CA ASN A 79 5.05 -6.74 -26.85
C ASN A 79 4.48 -7.95 -27.60
N ILE A 80 3.84 -7.68 -28.75
CA ILE A 80 3.47 -8.71 -29.71
C ILE A 80 4.79 -9.35 -30.15
N LYS A 81 5.03 -10.60 -29.71
CA LYS A 81 6.14 -11.41 -30.21
C LYS A 81 5.98 -11.52 -31.73
N TYR A 82 6.81 -10.82 -32.49
CA TYR A 82 7.08 -11.15 -33.89
C TYR A 82 8.07 -12.29 -33.97
#